data_AF-I8WGW0-F1
#
_entry.id   AF-I8WGW0-F1
#
_cell.length_a   1.000
_cell.length_b   1.000
_cell.length_c   1.000
_cell.angle_alpha   90.00
_cell.angle_beta   90.00
_cell.angle_gamma   90.00
#
_symmetry.space_group_name_H-M   'P 1'
#
loop_
_entity.id
_entity.type
_entity.pdbx_description
1 polymer ?
#
loop_
_entity_poly.entity_id
_entity_poly.type
_entity_poly.pdbx_seq_one_letter_code
_entity_poly.pdbx_strand_id
1 'polypeptide(L)' 'MPQRKLTTDEEVNSATASGMYHVTGDNGISVVLNYSIMIVFNDGQGYVIQMAFRLGADVAGFRRCLNGEWGDFRTFVLAS' A
#
# COMPACT_ATOMS: atom_id res chain seq x y z
N MET A 1 -15.84 1.36 2.74
CA MET A 1 -15.49 1.91 1.41
C MET A 1 -14.06 2.43 1.46
N PRO A 2 -13.25 2.28 0.40
CA PRO A 2 -11.95 2.93 0.32
C PRO A 2 -12.14 4.46 0.28
N GLN A 3 -11.31 5.19 1.03
CA GLN A 3 -11.33 6.65 1.12
C GLN A 3 -11.01 7.30 -0.24
N ARG A 4 -10.12 6.68 -1.03
CA ARG A 4 -9.66 7.20 -2.32
C ARG A 4 -9.08 6.08 -3.20
N LYS A 5 -9.12 6.28 -4.52
CA LYS A 5 -8.39 5.49 -5.52
C LYS A 5 -7.01 6.12 -5.78
N LEU A 6 -5.96 5.29 -5.78
CA LEU A 6 -4.57 5.66 -6.07
C LEU A 6 -4.15 4.95 -7.35
N THR A 7 -3.55 5.70 -8.27
CA THR A 7 -3.32 5.29 -9.66
C THR A 7 -1.87 5.43 -10.12
N THR A 8 -1.02 6.12 -9.34
CA THR A 8 0.42 6.25 -9.60
C THR A 8 1.27 5.92 -8.37
N ASP A 9 2.56 5.65 -8.60
CA ASP A 9 3.52 5.41 -7.52
C ASP A 9 3.67 6.64 -6.61
N GLU A 10 3.61 7.85 -7.15
CA GLU A 10 3.64 9.10 -6.38
C GLU A 10 2.43 9.22 -5.45
N GLU A 11 1.22 8.88 -5.93
CA GLU A 11 0.01 8.88 -5.11
C GLU A 11 0.10 7.85 -3.98
N VAL A 12 0.66 6.67 -4.26
CA VAL A 12 0.88 5.62 -3.25
C VAL A 12 1.93 6.06 -2.22
N ASN A 13 3.05 6.63 -2.64
CA ASN A 13 4.08 7.15 -1.75
C ASN A 13 3.58 8.32 -0.87
N SER A 14 2.65 9.12 -1.39
CA SER A 14 2.07 10.27 -0.69
C SER A 14 0.93 9.88 0.25
N ALA A 15 0.36 8.67 0.12
CA ALA A 15 -0.73 8.18 0.95
C ALA A 15 -0.23 7.78 2.35
N THR A 16 -0.04 8.79 3.21
CA THR A 16 0.42 8.62 4.60
C THR A 16 -0.70 8.76 5.63
N ALA A 17 -1.89 9.24 5.26
CA ALA A 17 -3.00 9.34 6.20
C ALA A 17 -3.56 7.94 6.52
N SER A 18 -3.89 7.70 7.79
CA SER A 18 -4.51 6.43 8.20
C SER A 18 -5.84 6.22 7.49
N GLY A 19 -6.00 5.06 6.85
CA GLY A 19 -7.16 4.83 5.99
C GLY A 19 -7.05 3.60 5.11
N MET A 20 -8.11 3.37 4.33
CA MET A 20 -8.18 2.31 3.33
C MET A 20 -8.25 2.92 1.94
N TYR A 21 -7.47 2.41 1.01
CA TYR A 21 -7.29 2.94 -0.34
C TYR A 21 -7.45 1.83 -1.37
N HIS A 22 -7.96 2.17 -2.55
CA HIS A 22 -8.00 1.26 -3.68
C HIS A 22 -6.83 1.60 -4.62
N VAL A 23 -5.88 0.68 -4.78
CA VAL A 23 -4.71 0.89 -5.64
C VAL A 23 -4.95 0.19 -6.97
N THR A 24 -5.08 0.96 -8.05
CA THR A 24 -5.23 0.42 -9.40
C THR A 24 -4.74 1.43 -10.44
N GLY A 25 -3.51 1.24 -10.90
CA GLY A 25 -2.89 2.02 -11.97
C GLY A 25 -2.94 1.28 -13.30
N ASP A 26 -3.40 1.97 -14.35
CA ASP A 26 -3.56 1.38 -15.70
C ASP A 26 -2.20 0.99 -16.33
N ASN A 27 -1.13 1.71 -15.96
CA ASN A 27 0.24 1.44 -16.40
C ASN A 27 1.04 0.56 -15.40
N GLY A 28 0.36 -0.01 -14.40
CA GLY A 28 1.02 -0.69 -13.28
C GLY A 28 1.34 0.23 -12.10
N ILE A 29 1.65 -0.40 -10.96
CA ILE A 29 2.16 0.22 -9.73
C ILE A 29 3.36 -0.62 -9.32
N SER A 30 4.49 0.03 -9.02
CA SER A 30 5.75 -0.65 -8.73
C SER A 30 6.10 -0.69 -7.23
N VAL A 31 5.53 0.24 -6.46
CA VAL A 31 5.88 0.43 -5.04
C VAL A 31 5.08 -0.43 -4.06
N VAL A 32 3.93 -0.95 -4.49
CA VAL A 32 3.06 -1.92 -3.77
C VAL A 32 2.34 -2.82 -4.79
N LEU A 33 1.51 -3.76 -4.34
CA LEU A 33 0.69 -4.58 -5.23
C LEU A 33 -0.31 -3.72 -6.03
N ASN A 34 -0.24 -3.73 -7.35
CA ASN A 34 -1.29 -3.15 -8.20
C ASN A 34 -2.60 -3.94 -8.05
N TYR A 35 -3.74 -3.28 -8.28
CA TYR A 35 -5.09 -3.85 -8.18
C TYR A 35 -5.31 -4.51 -6.81
N SER A 36 -5.17 -3.70 -5.76
CA SER A 36 -5.20 -4.12 -4.37
C SER A 36 -6.03 -3.18 -3.50
N ILE A 37 -6.44 -3.68 -2.33
CA ILE A 37 -6.86 -2.83 -1.21
C ILE A 37 -5.62 -2.57 -0.36
N MET A 38 -5.28 -1.30 -0.18
CA MET A 38 -4.18 -0.86 0.68
C MET A 38 -4.73 -0.25 1.97
N ILE A 39 -4.20 -0.67 3.11
CA ILE A 39 -4.47 -0.09 4.42
C ILE A 39 -3.22 0.67 4.86
N VAL A 40 -3.42 1.91 5.28
CA VAL A 40 -2.38 2.77 5.82
C VAL A 40 -2.62 2.93 7.32
N PHE A 41 -1.58 2.71 8.10
CA PHE A 41 -1.52 3.07 9.52
C PHE A 41 -0.43 4.10 9.70
N ASN A 42 -0.75 5.24 10.30
CA ASN A 42 0.19 6.30 10.64
C ASN A 42 0.09 6.60 12.13
N ASP A 43 1.21 6.52 12.84
CA ASP A 43 1.29 6.73 14.28
C ASP A 43 1.40 8.22 14.69
N GLY A 44 1.56 9.12 13.72
CA GLY A 44 1.76 10.55 13.92
C GLY A 44 3.16 10.94 14.41
N GLN A 45 4.07 9.99 14.60
CA GLN A 45 5.43 10.20 15.12
C GLN A 45 6.52 9.90 14.08
N GLY A 46 6.13 9.78 12.80
CA GLY A 46 7.06 9.54 11.70
C GLY A 46 7.13 8.08 11.27
N TYR A 47 6.21 7.23 11.73
CA TYR A 47 6.09 5.85 11.29
C TYR A 47 4.76 5.59 10.57
N VAL A 48 4.87 5.10 9.33
CA VAL A 48 3.73 4.72 8.51
C VAL A 48 3.89 3.27 8.05
N ILE A 49 2.85 2.46 8.15
CA ILE A 49 2.77 1.15 7.52
C ILE A 49 1.78 1.22 6.38
N GLN A 50 2.17 0.68 5.22
CA GLN A 50 1.25 0.38 4.12
C GLN A 50 1.19 -1.13 3.96
N MET A 51 -0.01 -1.71 4.09
CA MET A 51 -0.29 -3.12 3.85
C MET A 51 -1.22 -3.23 2.66
N ALA A 52 -0.93 -4.11 1.71
CA ALA A 52 -1.76 -4.29 0.52
C ALA A 52 -2.17 -5.74 0.33
N PHE A 53 -3.44 -5.94 -0.05
CA PHE A 53 -4.02 -7.25 -0.38
C PHE A 53 -4.41 -7.27 -1.85
N ARG A 54 -3.79 -8.15 -2.64
CA ARG A 54 -4.09 -8.26 -4.07
C ARG A 54 -5.52 -8.74 -4.25
N LEU A 55 -6.34 -7.99 -4.98
CA LEU A 55 -7.70 -8.44 -5.27
C LEU A 55 -7.63 -9.61 -6.27
N GLY A 56 -8.34 -10.70 -5.96
CA GLY A 56 -8.41 -11.90 -6.79
C GLY A 56 -7.20 -12.84 -6.71
N ALA A 57 -6.28 -12.62 -5.77
CA ALA A 57 -5.17 -13.53 -5.50
C ALA A 57 -4.86 -13.58 -4.01
N ASP A 58 -4.43 -14.74 -3.51
CA ASP A 58 -4.02 -14.96 -2.12
C ASP A 58 -2.59 -14.41 -1.88
N VAL A 59 -2.39 -13.13 -2.17
CA VAL A 59 -1.11 -12.43 -2.05
C VAL A 59 -1.30 -11.15 -1.27
N ALA A 60 -0.48 -10.97 -0.24
CA ALA A 60 -0.42 -9.76 0.55
C ALA A 60 1.03 -9.27 0.66
N GLY A 61 1.19 -8.04 1.12
CA GLY A 61 2.49 -7.49 1.41
C GLY A 61 2.41 -6.23 2.23
N PHE A 62 3.56 -5.78 2.72
CA PHE A 62 3.65 -4.50 3.40
C PHE A 62 5.00 -3.83 3.19
N ARG A 63 5.01 -2.53 3.47
CA ARG A 63 6.22 -1.72 3.64
C ARG A 63 6.00 -0.71 4.76
N ARG A 64 7.10 -0.15 5.24
CA ARG A 64 7.11 0.93 6.23
C ARG A 64 7.73 2.21 5.66
N CYS A 65 7.27 3.35 6.13
CA CYS A 65 7.98 4.62 6.08
C CYS A 65 8.51 4.90 7.49
N LEU A 66 9.81 5.14 7.62
CA LEU A 66 10.44 5.57 8.88
C LEU A 66 11.15 6.89 8.62
N ASN A 67 10.78 7.95 9.33
CA ASN A 67 11.40 9.28 9.18
C ASN A 67 11.40 9.81 7.72
N GLY A 68 10.35 9.49 6.95
CA GLY A 68 10.21 9.91 5.55
C GLY A 68 10.83 8.96 4.52
N GLU A 69 11.53 7.91 4.96
CA GLU A 69 12.14 6.92 4.06
C GLU A 69 11.29 5.65 3.94
N TRP A 70 10.87 5.34 2.71
CA TRP A 70 10.16 4.11 2.39
C TRP A 70 11.13 2.94 2.29
N GLY A 71 10.82 1.86 3.01
CA GLY A 71 11.46 0.56 2.79
C GLY A 71 10.88 -0.18 1.59
N ASP A 72 11.59 -1.24 1.17
CA ASP A 72 11.12 -2.16 0.13
C ASP A 72 9.76 -2.77 0.50
N PHE A 73 8.92 -2.95 -0.51
CA PHE A 73 7.69 -3.70 -0.36
C PHE A 73 7.98 -5.21 -0.33
N ARG A 74 7.59 -5.85 0.77
CA ARG A 74 7.76 -7.29 0.98
C ARG A 74 6.43 -7.98 0.74
N THR A 75 6.42 -8.97 -0.16
CA THR A 75 5.25 -9.79 -0.49
C THR A 75 5.33 -11.16 0.17
N PHE A 76 4.17 -11.74 0.44
CA PHE A 76 4.01 -13.12 0.87
C PHE A 76 2.73 -13.70 0.26
N VAL A 77 2.79 -14.98 -0.08
CA VAL A 77 1.63 -15.76 -0.55
C VAL A 77 0.93 -16.31 0.68
N LEU A 78 -0.37 -16.07 0.79
CA LEU A 78 -1.22 -16.62 1.84
C LEU A 78 -1.48 -18.08 1.47
N ALA A 79 -0.67 -18.99 2.02
CA ALA A 79 -0.89 -20.42 1.84
C ALA A 79 -2.20 -20.84 2.53
N SER A 80 -2.91 -21.77 1.91
CA SER A 80 -4.10 -22.44 2.45
C SER A 80 -3.79 -23.30 3.67
#